data_AF-A0A5B2V9T7-F1
#
_entry.id   AF-A0A5B2V9T7-F1
#
_cell.length_a   1.000
_cell.length_b   1.000
_cell.length_c   1.000
_cell.angle_alpha   90.00
_cell.angle_beta   90.00
_cell.angle_gamma   90.00
#
_symmetry.space_group_name_H-M   'P 1'
#
loop_
_entity.id
_entity.type
_entity.pdbx_description
1 polymer ?
#
loop_
_entity_poly.entity_id
_entity_poly.type
_entity_poly.pdbx_seq_one_letter_code
_entity_poly.pdbx_strand_id
1 'polypeptide(L)'
;MKLLLVLAGLIALSSGNAIPMIPGDNSHYVEGVSRYVWMPDGEGVPHLVDLEEPAEEDILMSRNGANNQYWLFTRRNQNNHQVITNGNVNSIRNSNYNGNLPLFVIVHGWNSNGNSAVNTMIRP
;
A
#
# COMPACT_ATOMS: atom_id res chain seq x y z
N MET A 1 12.19 -50.29 22.71
CA MET A 1 12.82 -49.91 21.43
C MET A 1 11.81 -49.46 20.37
N LYS A 2 10.79 -50.26 20.02
CA LYS A 2 9.78 -49.89 19.01
C LYS A 2 8.97 -48.63 19.36
N LEU A 3 8.57 -48.46 20.63
CA LEU A 3 7.80 -47.29 21.08
C LEU A 3 8.58 -45.96 20.94
N LEU A 4 9.88 -46.00 21.20
CA LEU A 4 10.79 -44.86 21.06
C LEU A 4 10.97 -44.46 19.58
N LEU A 5 11.02 -45.44 18.68
CA LEU A 5 11.11 -45.20 17.23
C LEU A 5 9.82 -44.56 16.69
N VAL A 6 8.66 -45.01 17.17
CA VAL A 6 7.36 -44.42 16.81
C VAL A 6 7.25 -42.98 17.34
N LEU A 7 7.66 -42.74 18.59
CA LEU A 7 7.62 -41.41 19.18
C LEU A 7 8.59 -40.44 18.48
N ALA A 8 9.79 -40.89 18.13
CA ALA A 8 10.75 -40.09 17.35
C ALA A 8 10.22 -39.74 15.95
N GLY A 9 9.52 -40.67 15.29
CA GLY A 9 8.87 -40.42 14.00
C GLY A 9 7.72 -39.40 14.10
N LEU A 10 6.92 -39.47 15.16
CA LEU A 10 5.83 -38.51 15.42
C LEU A 10 6.36 -37.11 15.76
N ILE A 11 7.43 -37.01 16.56
CA ILE A 11 8.09 -35.73 16.85
C ILE A 11 8.65 -35.13 15.57
N ALA A 12 9.33 -35.92 14.72
CA ALA A 12 9.85 -35.47 13.44
C ALA A 12 8.75 -34.90 12.52
N LEU A 13 7.59 -35.56 12.43
CA LEU A 13 6.42 -35.11 11.67
C LEU A 13 5.82 -33.80 12.23
N SER A 14 5.83 -33.60 13.55
CA SER A 14 5.38 -32.36 14.18
C SER A 14 6.39 -31.20 14.13
N SER A 15 7.67 -31.50 13.86
CA SER A 15 8.76 -30.52 13.76
C SER A 15 9.08 -30.10 12.31
N GLY A 16 8.30 -30.58 11.34
CA GLY A 16 8.29 -30.06 9.98
C GLY A 16 7.79 -28.62 9.99
N ASN A 17 8.69 -27.70 10.28
CA ASN A 17 8.41 -26.28 10.37
C ASN A 17 7.69 -25.80 9.12
N ALA A 18 6.59 -25.10 9.37
CA ALA A 18 5.73 -24.43 8.42
C ALA A 18 6.55 -23.71 7.34
N ILE A 19 6.54 -24.24 6.11
CA ILE A 19 6.80 -23.38 4.96
C ILE A 19 5.72 -22.30 5.04
N PRO A 20 6.09 -21.01 5.21
CA PRO A 20 5.08 -19.97 5.25
C PRO A 20 4.31 -20.04 3.94
N MET A 21 2.98 -20.20 4.05
CA MET A 21 2.08 -20.25 2.89
C MET A 21 2.19 -18.99 2.02
N ILE A 22 2.67 -17.90 2.62
CA ILE A 22 2.97 -16.64 1.96
C ILE A 22 4.49 -16.54 1.83
N PRO A 23 5.03 -16.58 0.60
CA PRO A 23 6.42 -16.27 0.34
C PRO A 23 6.76 -14.89 0.92
N GLY A 24 7.86 -14.80 1.67
CA GLY A 24 8.35 -13.51 2.19
C GLY A 24 8.91 -12.59 1.09
N ASP A 25 8.94 -13.06 -0.16
CA ASP A 25 9.43 -12.35 -1.33
C ASP A 25 8.66 -12.73 -2.61
N ASN A 26 9.00 -12.08 -3.73
CA ASN A 26 8.48 -12.40 -5.06
C ASN A 26 9.43 -13.29 -5.87
N SER A 27 10.22 -14.15 -5.24
CA SER A 27 11.20 -15.00 -5.97
C SER A 27 10.56 -15.97 -6.97
N HIS A 28 9.27 -16.27 -6.80
CA HIS A 28 8.47 -17.08 -7.72
C HIS A 28 7.98 -16.30 -8.95
N TYR A 29 8.08 -14.96 -8.95
CA TYR A 29 7.64 -14.14 -10.07
C TYR A 29 8.63 -14.20 -11.23
N VAL A 30 8.12 -14.48 -12.43
CA VAL A 30 8.85 -14.43 -13.68
C VAL A 30 8.06 -13.54 -14.64
N GLU A 31 8.66 -12.44 -15.07
CA GLU A 31 8.04 -11.47 -15.98
C GLU A 31 7.56 -12.17 -17.27
N GLY A 32 6.31 -11.91 -17.66
CA GLY A 32 5.68 -12.49 -18.84
C GLY A 32 5.27 -13.97 -18.71
N VAL A 33 5.49 -14.61 -17.56
CA VAL A 33 5.12 -16.03 -17.32
C VAL A 33 4.20 -16.17 -16.11
N SER A 34 4.52 -15.50 -15.00
CA SER A 34 3.73 -15.59 -13.77
C SER A 34 2.43 -14.80 -13.89
N ARG A 35 1.31 -15.47 -13.66
CA ARG A 35 -0.01 -14.82 -13.54
C ARG A 35 -0.20 -14.12 -12.20
N TYR A 36 0.36 -14.68 -11.13
CA TYR A 36 0.19 -14.13 -9.78
C TYR A 36 1.50 -13.54 -9.24
N VAL A 37 1.36 -12.54 -8.39
CA VAL A 37 2.46 -11.93 -7.63
C VAL A 37 1.99 -11.57 -6.22
N TRP A 38 2.89 -11.65 -5.24
CA TRP A 38 2.60 -11.17 -3.89
C TRP A 38 2.97 -9.69 -3.79
N MET A 39 2.04 -8.82 -3.41
CA MET A 39 2.30 -7.39 -3.23
C MET A 39 1.95 -6.98 -1.80
N PRO A 40 2.88 -6.34 -1.06
CA PRO A 40 2.53 -5.75 0.22
C PRO A 40 1.63 -4.53 0.03
N ASP A 41 0.68 -4.33 0.92
CA ASP A 41 -0.07 -3.07 1.04
C ASP A 41 0.71 -2.00 1.81
N GLY A 42 0.05 -0.88 2.11
CA GLY A 42 0.64 0.24 2.86
C GLY A 42 1.07 -0.08 4.28
N GLU A 43 0.63 -1.20 4.86
CA GLU A 43 1.01 -1.70 6.20
C GLU A 43 2.00 -2.88 6.11
N GLY A 44 2.44 -3.23 4.89
CA GLY A 44 3.36 -4.34 4.65
C GLY A 44 2.69 -5.71 4.62
N VAL A 45 1.35 -5.79 4.64
CA VAL A 45 0.63 -7.07 4.59
C VAL A 45 0.64 -7.59 3.15
N PRO A 46 1.15 -8.81 2.90
CA PRO A 46 1.22 -9.38 1.55
C PRO A 46 -0.16 -9.83 1.06
N HIS A 47 -0.48 -9.47 -0.18
CA HIS A 47 -1.70 -9.85 -0.90
C HIS A 47 -1.35 -10.54 -2.21
N LEU A 48 -2.07 -11.61 -2.56
CA LEU A 48 -1.90 -12.30 -3.84
C LEU A 48 -2.69 -11.55 -4.91
N VAL A 49 -1.99 -11.02 -5.91
CA VAL A 49 -2.55 -10.23 -7.00
C VAL A 49 -2.57 -11.05 -8.28
N ASP A 50 -3.69 -11.06 -8.99
CA ASP A 50 -3.83 -11.64 -10.33
C ASP A 50 -3.51 -10.59 -11.40
N LEU A 51 -2.46 -10.80 -12.18
CA LEU A 51 -1.99 -9.89 -13.22
C LEU A 51 -2.82 -9.96 -14.51
N GLU A 52 -3.69 -10.96 -14.64
CA GLU A 52 -4.61 -11.13 -15.75
C GLU A 52 -6.05 -10.74 -15.39
N GLU A 53 -6.30 -10.26 -14.17
CA GLU A 53 -7.63 -9.78 -13.77
C GLU A 53 -8.05 -8.62 -14.68
N PRO A 54 -9.21 -8.72 -15.35
CA PRO A 54 -9.68 -7.65 -16.23
C PRO A 54 -9.96 -6.40 -15.40
N ALA A 55 -9.54 -5.25 -15.91
CA ALA A 55 -9.83 -3.99 -15.26
C ALA A 55 -11.35 -3.69 -15.30
N GLU A 56 -11.87 -3.16 -14.20
CA GLU A 56 -13.22 -2.57 -14.16
C GLU A 56 -13.21 -1.22 -14.88
N GLU A 57 -13.41 -1.25 -16.20
CA GLU A 57 -13.32 -0.09 -17.09
C GLU A 57 -14.30 1.04 -16.72
N ASP A 58 -15.48 0.71 -16.20
CA ASP A 58 -16.45 1.68 -15.71
C ASP A 58 -15.92 2.48 -14.52
N ILE A 59 -15.27 1.81 -13.56
CA ILE A 59 -14.57 2.46 -12.46
C ILE A 59 -13.46 3.35 -13.00
N LEU A 60 -12.63 2.86 -13.93
CA LEU A 60 -11.53 3.63 -14.51
C LEU A 60 -12.01 4.89 -15.22
N MET A 61 -13.11 4.79 -15.98
CA MET A 61 -13.71 5.93 -16.68
C MET A 61 -14.44 6.91 -15.76
N SER A 62 -14.86 6.47 -14.57
CA SER A 62 -15.52 7.33 -13.57
C SER A 62 -14.57 8.22 -12.78
N ARG A 63 -13.25 7.97 -12.84
CA ARG A 63 -12.25 8.67 -12.02
C ARG A 63 -12.17 10.14 -12.42
N ASN A 64 -12.32 11.03 -11.44
CA ASN A 64 -12.24 12.46 -11.63
C ASN A 64 -11.38 13.09 -10.53
N GLY A 65 -10.29 13.77 -10.93
CA GLY A 65 -9.41 14.47 -9.99
C GLY A 65 -10.13 15.53 -9.16
N ALA A 66 -11.23 16.11 -9.65
CA ALA A 66 -12.06 17.04 -8.89
C ALA A 66 -12.67 16.42 -7.62
N ASN A 67 -12.85 15.10 -7.59
CA ASN A 67 -13.49 14.37 -6.50
C ASN A 67 -12.47 13.81 -5.48
N ASN A 68 -11.18 14.02 -5.70
CA ASN A 68 -10.14 13.61 -4.76
C ASN A 68 -10.13 14.50 -3.51
N GLN A 69 -9.66 13.94 -2.40
CA GLN A 69 -9.29 14.73 -1.24
C GLN A 69 -7.84 15.21 -1.39
N TYR A 70 -7.62 16.53 -1.37
CA TYR A 70 -6.28 17.10 -1.41
C TYR A 70 -5.89 17.58 -0.02
N TRP A 71 -4.90 16.93 0.59
CA TRP A 71 -4.44 17.23 1.95
C TRP A 71 -3.14 18.02 1.89
N LEU A 72 -3.18 19.29 2.30
CA LEU A 72 -2.00 20.14 2.38
C LEU A 72 -1.32 19.97 3.73
N PHE A 73 -0.06 19.55 3.69
CA PHE A 73 0.87 19.58 4.81
C PHE A 73 1.94 20.64 4.57
N THR A 74 2.32 21.35 5.62
CA THR A 74 3.44 22.30 5.61
C THR A 74 4.24 22.15 6.90
N ARG A 75 5.40 22.83 6.99
CA ARG A 75 6.16 22.90 8.24
C ARG A 75 5.34 23.43 9.43
N ARG A 76 4.28 24.20 9.19
CA ARG A 76 3.38 24.77 10.22
C ARG A 76 2.26 23.82 10.66
N ASN A 77 1.96 22.79 9.86
CA ASN A 77 0.86 21.86 10.12
C ASN A 77 1.26 20.42 9.72
N GLN A 78 2.35 19.93 10.30
CA GLN A 78 2.99 18.67 9.91
C GLN A 78 2.12 17.44 10.18
N ASN A 79 1.32 17.47 11.24
CA ASN A 79 0.52 16.33 11.68
C ASN A 79 -0.98 16.46 11.38
N ASN A 80 -1.42 17.66 10.96
CA ASN A 80 -2.83 17.97 10.74
C ASN A 80 -2.97 18.63 9.37
N HIS A 81 -3.59 17.93 8.42
CA HIS A 81 -3.76 18.44 7.08
C HIS A 81 -4.74 19.62 7.02
N GLN A 82 -4.60 20.47 6.01
CA GLN A 82 -5.64 21.41 5.58
C GLN A 82 -6.22 20.91 4.26
N VAL A 83 -7.54 20.81 4.16
CA VAL A 83 -8.19 20.33 2.94
C VAL A 83 -8.19 21.43 1.88
N ILE A 84 -7.65 21.11 0.71
CA ILE A 84 -7.76 21.93 -0.50
C ILE A 84 -8.89 21.34 -1.34
N THR A 85 -9.81 22.19 -1.78
CA THR A 85 -11.01 21.75 -2.49
C THR A 85 -10.98 22.28 -3.92
N ASN A 86 -11.12 21.37 -4.90
CA ASN A 86 -11.19 21.73 -6.30
C ASN A 86 -12.32 22.75 -6.55
N GLY A 87 -12.05 23.78 -7.35
CA GLY A 87 -13.01 24.86 -7.62
C GLY A 87 -13.21 25.86 -6.48
N ASN A 88 -12.53 25.72 -5.33
CA ASN A 88 -12.64 26.64 -4.20
C ASN A 88 -11.30 27.32 -3.89
N VAL A 89 -11.07 28.49 -4.49
CA VAL A 89 -9.84 29.28 -4.26
C VAL A 89 -9.63 29.69 -2.80
N ASN A 90 -10.70 29.82 -2.02
CA ASN A 90 -10.59 30.20 -0.61
C ASN A 90 -9.98 29.08 0.23
N SER A 91 -10.12 27.81 -0.18
CA SER A 91 -9.43 26.69 0.49
C SER A 91 -7.91 26.82 0.42
N ILE A 92 -7.38 27.42 -0.67
CA ILE A 92 -5.95 27.72 -0.82
C ILE A 92 -5.58 28.97 -0.01
N ARG A 93 -6.33 30.07 -0.21
CA ARG A 93 -6.01 31.38 0.41
C ARG A 93 -6.06 31.36 1.94
N ASN A 94 -6.92 30.53 2.52
CA ASN A 94 -7.09 30.41 3.96
C ASN A 94 -6.24 29.27 4.57
N SER A 95 -5.41 28.60 3.76
CA SER A 95 -4.48 27.57 4.22
C SER A 95 -3.08 28.13 4.49
N ASN A 96 -2.16 27.26 4.89
CA ASN A 96 -0.74 27.57 5.03
C ASN A 96 0.02 27.52 3.69
N TYR A 97 -0.67 27.36 2.56
CA TYR A 97 -0.03 27.32 1.24
C TYR A 97 0.76 28.61 0.95
N ASN A 98 1.97 28.44 0.43
CA ASN A 98 2.83 29.54 0.00
C ASN A 98 3.40 29.22 -1.38
N GLY A 99 2.93 29.94 -2.40
CA GLY A 99 3.35 29.74 -3.78
C GLY A 99 4.82 30.10 -4.07
N ASN A 100 5.54 30.70 -3.12
CA ASN A 100 6.98 30.96 -3.23
C ASN A 100 7.84 29.77 -2.75
N LEU A 101 7.24 28.68 -2.28
CA LEU A 101 7.93 27.47 -1.86
C LEU A 101 7.70 26.34 -2.87
N PRO A 102 8.62 25.39 -3.00
CA PRO A 102 8.39 24.18 -3.79
C PRO A 102 7.15 23.42 -3.30
N LEU A 103 6.36 22.93 -4.25
CA LEU A 103 5.21 22.07 -4.00
C LEU A 103 5.56 20.63 -4.41
N PHE A 104 5.28 19.69 -3.51
CA PHE A 104 5.40 18.27 -3.77
C PHE A 104 4.03 17.64 -3.64
N VAL A 105 3.65 16.83 -4.63
CA VAL A 105 2.39 16.07 -4.64
C VAL A 105 2.72 14.61 -4.39
N ILE A 106 2.20 14.06 -3.30
CA ILE A 106 2.36 12.65 -2.93
C ILE A 106 0.99 11.99 -3.08
N VAL A 107 0.97 10.83 -3.73
CA VAL A 107 -0.23 10.01 -3.90
C VAL A 107 0.06 8.65 -3.28
N HIS A 108 -0.87 8.15 -2.48
CA HIS A 108 -0.73 6.83 -1.89
C HIS A 108 -0.79 5.73 -2.96
N GLY A 109 -0.22 4.57 -2.64
CA GLY A 109 -0.19 3.42 -3.54
C GLY A 109 -1.45 2.57 -3.51
N TRP A 110 -1.29 1.35 -4.02
CA TRP A 110 -2.29 0.30 -3.99
C TRP A 110 -2.66 -0.09 -2.55
N ASN A 111 -3.95 -0.38 -2.33
CA ASN A 111 -4.53 -0.74 -1.03
C ASN A 111 -4.10 0.18 0.13
N SER A 112 -3.97 1.47 -0.15
CA SER A 112 -3.57 2.52 0.80
C SER A 112 -4.60 3.65 0.78
N ASN A 113 -4.47 4.61 1.70
CA ASN A 113 -5.38 5.77 1.78
C ASN A 113 -4.65 7.05 2.22
N GLY A 114 -5.39 8.15 2.40
CA GLY A 114 -4.84 9.44 2.81
C GLY A 114 -4.06 9.41 4.13
N ASN A 115 -4.39 8.51 5.05
CA ASN A 115 -3.72 8.36 6.35
C ASN A 115 -2.47 7.46 6.30
N SER A 116 -2.20 6.81 5.17
CA SER A 116 -1.03 5.93 5.05
C SER A 116 0.27 6.69 5.27
N ALA A 117 1.24 6.06 5.94
CA ALA A 117 2.48 6.68 6.38
C ALA A 117 3.30 7.31 5.24
N VAL A 118 3.17 6.80 4.01
CA VAL A 118 3.79 7.37 2.80
C VAL A 118 3.49 8.87 2.63
N ASN A 119 2.29 9.32 3.02
CA ASN A 119 1.86 10.71 2.84
C ASN A 119 2.46 11.67 3.87
N THR A 120 3.02 11.18 4.98
CA THR A 120 3.58 12.01 6.06
C THR A 120 5.07 11.75 6.32
N MET A 121 5.59 10.57 5.93
CA MET A 121 7.00 10.20 6.09
C MET A 121 7.89 10.67 4.94
N ILE A 122 7.36 10.82 3.73
CA ILE A 122 8.13 11.37 2.61
C ILE A 122 8.34 12.87 2.87
N ARG A 123 9.60 13.24 3.12
CA ARG A 123 10.02 14.62 3.37
C ARG A 123 11.06 15.02 2.32
N PRO A 124 10.68 15.83 1.33
CA PRO A 124 11.61 16.39 0.35
C PRO A 124 12.44 17.56 0.91
#